data_AF-R7T136-F1
#
_entry.id   AF-R7T136-F1
#
_cell.length_a   1.000
_cell.length_b   1.000
_cell.length_c   1.000
_cell.angle_alpha   90.00
_cell.angle_beta   90.00
_cell.angle_gamma   90.00
#
_symmetry.space_group_name_H-M   'P 1'
#
loop_
_entity.id
_entity.type
_entity.pdbx_description
1 polymer ?
#
loop_
_entity_poly.entity_id
_entity_poly.type
_entity_poly.pdbx_seq_one_letter_code
_entity_poly.pdbx_strand_id
1 'polypeptide(L)'
;MLYRPSSAHLYPFSGIWEQRWGLSAKITLACAAARKDGYDFIWIDSSCIDKTSRTELEEALNSMYAWYGSAHTCYAFLSDVPSWDRVTAKRSAFRGSQWFKQRWTLQELITPPWIIFLSSEWKVLGTKDGLVDLIHEITLISRRILRHEDSLDTESIAQRMSWVAQRRTT
;
A
#
# COMPACT_ATOMS: atom_id res chain seq x y z
N MET A 1 1.95 5.91 7.90
CA MET A 1 1.92 7.33 8.30
C MET A 1 3.31 7.92 8.05
N LEU A 2 3.43 8.95 7.23
CA LEU A 2 4.73 9.52 6.84
C LEU A 2 4.78 10.98 7.30
N TYR A 3 5.62 11.25 8.30
CA TYR A 3 5.90 12.60 8.80
C TYR A 3 7.11 13.17 8.04
N ARG A 4 7.02 14.43 7.60
CA ARG A 4 8.13 15.16 6.99
C ARG A 4 8.47 16.32 7.92
N PRO A 5 9.60 16.30 8.66
CA PRO A 5 9.99 17.43 9.47
C PRO A 5 10.45 18.57 8.57
N SER A 6 10.09 19.81 8.93
CA SER A 6 10.68 21.01 8.34
C SER A 6 12.00 21.29 9.08
N SER A 7 13.05 21.56 8.32
CA SER A 7 14.40 22.00 8.72
C SER A 7 15.32 21.00 9.44
N ALA A 8 16.57 21.03 8.96
CA ALA A 8 17.68 20.15 9.30
C ALA A 8 18.13 20.30 10.77
N HIS A 9 17.95 19.23 11.54
CA HIS A 9 18.74 19.00 12.75
C HIS A 9 19.44 17.64 12.62
N LEU A 10 20.75 17.70 12.41
CA LEU A 10 21.68 16.58 12.47
C LEU A 10 21.73 16.05 13.90
N TYR A 11 20.92 15.04 14.22
CA TYR A 11 21.15 14.20 15.39
C TYR A 11 21.93 12.96 14.96
N PRO A 12 23.03 12.60 15.66
CA PRO A 12 23.72 11.34 15.43
C PRO A 12 22.97 10.25 16.20
N PHE A 13 21.71 10.00 15.85
CA PHE A 13 21.13 8.72 16.19
C PHE A 13 21.57 7.75 15.08
N SER A 14 22.58 6.94 15.40
CA SER A 14 22.78 5.64 14.77
C SER A 14 21.44 4.89 14.89
N GLY A 15 20.57 5.07 13.90
CA GLY A 15 19.25 4.47 13.95
C GLY A 15 19.40 2.95 13.99
N ILE A 16 18.32 2.28 14.36
CA ILE A 16 18.17 0.81 14.48
C ILE A 16 18.73 0.05 13.24
N TRP A 17 18.94 0.77 12.14
CA TRP A 17 19.52 0.39 10.86
C TRP A 17 21.00 -0.03 10.86
N GLU A 18 21.82 0.46 11.80
CA GLU A 18 23.22 0.01 11.92
C GLU A 18 23.33 -1.34 12.63
N GLN A 19 22.26 -1.78 13.30
CA GLN A 19 22.16 -3.10 13.92
C GLN A 19 21.45 -4.08 12.97
N ARG A 20 22.25 -4.79 12.17
CA ARG A 20 21.86 -5.85 11.23
C ARG A 20 21.32 -7.14 11.90
N TRP A 21 20.59 -7.05 13.01
CA TRP A 21 20.04 -8.22 13.67
C TRP A 21 18.55 -8.40 13.30
N GLY A 22 18.25 -9.42 12.49
CA GLY A 22 16.91 -10.03 12.43
C GLY A 22 15.83 -9.42 11.52
N LEU A 23 16.06 -8.30 10.83
CA LEU A 23 15.06 -7.75 9.91
C LEU A 23 14.99 -8.55 8.60
N SER A 24 13.76 -8.81 8.11
CA SER A 24 13.58 -9.49 6.83
C SER A 24 14.07 -8.63 5.66
N ALA A 25 14.45 -9.29 4.55
CA ALA A 25 14.80 -8.61 3.31
C ALA A 25 13.67 -7.69 2.83
N LYS A 26 12.41 -8.10 3.01
CA LYS A 26 11.23 -7.32 2.62
C LYS A 26 11.15 -5.99 3.39
N ILE A 27 11.35 -6.01 4.71
CA ILE A 27 11.36 -4.80 5.54
C ILE A 27 12.52 -3.90 5.15
N THR A 28 13.71 -4.48 4.99
CA THR A 28 14.93 -3.73 4.63
C THR A 28 14.75 -2.97 3.31
N LEU A 29 14.19 -3.64 2.29
CA LEU A 29 13.95 -3.04 0.98
C LEU A 29 12.79 -2.03 1.00
N ALA A 30 11.76 -2.25 1.84
CA ALA A 30 10.70 -1.26 2.06
C ALA A 30 11.25 0.06 2.61
N CYS A 31 12.12 -0.03 3.62
CA CYS A 31 12.76 1.15 4.20
C CYS A 31 13.69 1.83 3.18
N ALA A 32 14.41 1.07 2.36
CA ALA A 32 15.25 1.61 1.30
C ALA A 32 14.41 2.37 0.25
N ALA A 33 13.26 1.83 -0.15
CA ALA A 33 12.33 2.49 -1.06
C ALA A 33 11.80 3.80 -0.47
N ALA A 34 11.35 3.79 0.78
CA ALA A 34 10.87 4.99 1.47
C ALA A 34 11.94 6.09 1.57
N ARG A 35 13.17 5.73 1.93
CA ARG A 35 14.29 6.68 2.01
C ARG A 35 14.66 7.28 0.68
N LYS A 36 14.63 6.48 -0.39
CA LYS A 36 14.93 6.96 -1.74
C LYS A 36 13.99 8.09 -2.13
N ASP A 37 12.74 8.03 -1.68
CA ASP A 37 11.71 9.04 -1.93
C ASP A 37 11.68 10.14 -0.85
N GLY A 38 12.65 10.15 0.07
CA GLY A 38 12.86 11.21 1.06
C GLY A 38 12.07 11.08 2.36
N TYR A 39 11.58 9.88 2.70
CA TYR A 39 10.86 9.64 3.95
C TYR A 39 11.76 9.04 5.02
N ASP A 40 11.67 9.58 6.25
CA ASP A 40 12.45 9.11 7.41
C ASP A 40 11.83 7.87 8.07
N PHE A 41 10.51 7.72 7.95
CA PHE A 41 9.74 6.67 8.60
C PHE A 41 8.90 5.91 7.57
N ILE A 42 8.63 4.63 7.82
CA ILE A 42 7.64 3.84 7.10
C ILE A 42 6.89 2.99 8.11
N TRP A 43 5.57 2.86 7.93
CA TRP A 43 4.73 1.97 8.72
C TRP A 43 4.51 0.68 7.95
N ILE A 44 4.74 -0.47 8.60
CA ILE A 44 4.59 -1.81 8.04
C ILE A 44 3.84 -2.65 9.06
N ASP A 45 2.64 -3.13 8.71
CA ASP A 45 1.73 -3.88 9.59
C ASP A 45 2.42 -5.03 10.35
N SER A 46 3.28 -5.79 9.67
CA SER A 46 3.99 -6.95 10.20
C SER A 46 5.13 -6.60 11.15
N SER A 47 5.53 -5.33 11.23
CA SER A 47 6.62 -4.85 12.09
C SER A 47 6.18 -3.80 13.10
N CYS A 48 5.08 -3.10 12.83
CA CYS A 48 4.61 -1.96 13.62
C CYS A 48 3.35 -2.27 14.44
N ILE A 49 2.81 -3.48 14.36
CA ILE A 49 1.70 -3.95 15.20
C ILE A 49 2.21 -5.14 16.02
N ASP A 50 2.15 -5.04 17.34
CA ASP A 50 2.30 -6.20 18.21
C ASP A 50 1.06 -7.09 18.12
N LYS A 51 1.16 -8.15 17.31
CA LYS A 51 0.09 -9.13 17.13
C LYS A 51 -0.11 -10.04 18.35
N THR A 52 0.77 -9.97 19.36
CA THR A 52 0.62 -10.72 20.62
C THR A 52 -0.27 -9.98 21.63
N SER A 53 -0.38 -8.66 21.50
CA SER A 53 -1.31 -7.82 22.27
C SER A 53 -2.65 -7.71 21.55
N ARG A 54 -3.70 -8.34 22.10
CA ARG A 54 -5.05 -8.27 21.52
C ARG A 54 -5.57 -6.84 21.47
N THR A 55 -5.32 -6.06 22.52
CA THR A 55 -5.73 -4.66 22.61
C THR A 55 -5.09 -3.83 21.50
N GLU A 56 -3.77 -3.93 21.33
CA GLU A 56 -3.07 -3.20 20.26
C GLU A 56 -3.54 -3.65 18.87
N LEU A 57 -3.73 -4.96 18.68
CA LEU A 57 -4.23 -5.49 17.42
C LEU A 57 -5.63 -4.94 17.08
N GLU A 58 -6.55 -4.90 18.04
CA GLU A 58 -7.89 -4.33 17.86
C GLU A 58 -7.83 -2.82 17.58
N GLU A 59 -7.01 -2.08 18.31
CA GLU A 59 -6.80 -0.64 18.08
C GLU A 59 -6.21 -0.37 16.70
N ALA A 60 -5.23 -1.17 16.27
CA ALA A 60 -4.63 -1.06 14.96
C ALA A 60 -5.64 -1.36 13.85
N LEU A 61 -6.44 -2.43 13.98
CA LEU A 61 -7.49 -2.77 13.02
C LEU A 61 -8.52 -1.65 12.86
N ASN A 62 -8.91 -1.01 13.97
CA ASN A 62 -9.84 0.12 13.95
C ASN A 62 -9.21 1.41 13.38
N SER A 63 -7.89 1.52 13.38
CA SER A 63 -7.16 2.72 12.97
C SER A 63 -6.56 2.67 11.57
N MET A 64 -6.36 1.46 11.01
CA MET A 64 -5.66 1.27 9.72
C MET A 64 -6.25 2.09 8.59
N TYR A 65 -7.58 2.19 8.50
CA TYR A 65 -8.24 3.04 7.50
C TYR A 65 -7.77 4.50 7.62
N ALA A 66 -7.84 5.09 8.83
CA ALA A 66 -7.39 6.46 9.05
C ALA A 66 -5.88 6.64 8.76
N TRP A 67 -5.06 5.66 9.12
CA TRP A 67 -3.61 5.70 8.88
C TRP A 67 -3.24 5.65 7.40
N TYR A 68 -3.95 4.84 6.61
CA TYR A 68 -3.79 4.79 5.17
C TYR A 68 -4.22 6.11 4.51
N GLY A 69 -5.36 6.66 4.93
CA GLY A 69 -5.88 7.92 4.37
C GLY A 69 -5.02 9.13 4.69
N SER A 70 -4.33 9.09 5.83
CA SER A 70 -3.42 10.16 6.29
C SER A 70 -1.97 9.96 5.82
N ALA A 71 -1.67 8.88 5.10
CA ALA A 71 -0.32 8.65 4.60
C ALA A 71 -0.04 9.56 3.40
N HIS A 72 1.16 10.16 3.36
CA HIS A 72 1.59 10.94 2.20
C HIS A 72 1.69 10.05 0.95
N THR A 73 2.26 8.85 1.09
CA THR A 73 2.41 7.82 0.05
C THR A 73 2.27 6.44 0.68
N CYS A 74 1.65 5.52 -0.05
CA CYS A 74 1.68 4.08 0.24
C CYS A 74 2.44 3.32 -0.85
N TYR A 75 3.19 2.29 -0.46
CA TYR A 75 3.86 1.37 -1.38
C TYR A 75 3.11 0.05 -1.40
N ALA A 76 2.58 -0.34 -2.56
CA ALA A 76 1.98 -1.65 -2.77
C ALA A 76 3.01 -2.57 -3.41
N PHE A 77 3.56 -3.51 -2.63
CA PHE A 77 4.55 -4.48 -3.12
C PHE A 77 3.86 -5.74 -3.65
N LEU A 78 3.99 -5.99 -4.95
CA LEU A 78 3.38 -7.11 -5.66
C LEU A 78 4.46 -8.17 -5.92
N SER A 79 4.60 -9.12 -4.99
CA SER A 79 5.63 -10.15 -5.02
C SER A 79 5.54 -11.11 -6.22
N ASP A 80 4.38 -11.17 -6.88
CA ASP A 80 4.08 -12.03 -8.01
C ASP A 80 4.08 -11.31 -9.36
N VAL A 81 4.51 -10.04 -9.40
CA VAL A 81 4.60 -9.24 -10.63
C VAL A 81 6.06 -8.87 -10.91
N PRO A 82 6.65 -9.32 -12.03
CA PRO A 82 8.01 -8.99 -12.39
C PRO A 82 8.13 -7.55 -12.93
N SER A 83 9.29 -6.94 -12.76
CA SER A 83 9.58 -5.56 -13.18
C SER A 83 9.46 -5.30 -14.67
N TRP A 84 9.65 -6.32 -15.50
CA TRP A 84 9.52 -6.23 -16.96
C TRP A 84 8.07 -6.38 -17.45
N ASP A 85 7.11 -6.63 -16.56
CA ASP A 85 5.71 -6.83 -16.93
C ASP A 85 5.15 -5.61 -17.66
N ARG A 86 4.50 -5.85 -18.79
CA ARG A 86 3.77 -4.80 -19.51
C ARG A 86 2.39 -4.70 -18.88
N VAL A 87 2.29 -3.93 -17.78
CA VAL A 87 1.10 -3.89 -16.91
C VAL A 87 -0.23 -3.67 -17.64
N THR A 88 -0.24 -2.90 -18.73
CA THR A 88 -1.44 -2.62 -19.55
C THR A 88 -1.88 -3.77 -20.45
N ALA A 89 -1.01 -4.75 -20.72
CA ALA A 89 -1.34 -5.89 -21.59
C ALA A 89 -2.49 -6.73 -21.00
N LYS A 90 -3.32 -7.32 -21.88
CA LYS A 90 -4.52 -8.07 -21.47
C LYS A 90 -4.26 -9.25 -20.52
N ARG A 91 -3.07 -9.84 -20.57
CA ARG A 91 -2.64 -10.98 -19.75
C ARG A 91 -1.40 -10.65 -18.91
N SER A 92 -1.26 -9.40 -18.49
CA SER A 92 -0.15 -8.96 -17.64
C SER A 92 -0.21 -9.65 -16.28
N ALA A 93 0.97 -9.86 -15.68
CA ALA A 93 1.05 -10.39 -14.32
C ALA A 93 0.37 -9.44 -13.32
N PHE A 94 0.46 -8.13 -13.56
CA PHE A 94 -0.22 -7.10 -12.76
C PHE A 94 -1.73 -7.34 -12.63
N ARG A 95 -2.44 -7.58 -13.75
CA ARG A 95 -3.89 -7.88 -13.74
C ARG A 95 -4.20 -9.15 -12.95
N GLY A 96 -3.31 -10.14 -13.02
CA GLY A 96 -3.47 -11.42 -12.36
C GLY A 96 -3.04 -11.46 -10.90
N SER A 97 -2.44 -10.38 -10.37
CA SER A 97 -1.75 -10.38 -9.09
C SER A 97 -2.67 -10.80 -7.94
N GLN A 98 -2.11 -11.59 -7.02
CA GLN A 98 -2.76 -11.97 -5.78
C GLN A 98 -3.09 -10.76 -4.91
N TRP A 99 -2.37 -9.65 -5.05
CA TRP A 99 -2.66 -8.43 -4.29
C TRP A 99 -4.09 -7.93 -4.55
N PHE A 100 -4.57 -7.94 -5.80
CA PHE A 100 -5.96 -7.55 -6.11
C PHE A 100 -7.03 -8.54 -5.60
N LYS A 101 -6.62 -9.77 -5.26
CA LYS A 101 -7.52 -10.85 -4.81
C LYS A 101 -7.61 -10.94 -3.29
N GLN A 102 -6.74 -10.27 -2.54
CA GLN A 102 -6.79 -10.27 -1.08
C GLN A 102 -7.82 -9.25 -0.59
N ARG A 103 -8.57 -9.57 0.48
CA ARG A 103 -9.58 -8.65 1.03
C ARG A 103 -8.97 -7.41 1.69
N TRP A 104 -7.88 -7.59 2.44
CA TRP A 104 -7.23 -6.51 3.18
C TRP A 104 -6.69 -5.40 2.27
N THR A 105 -6.26 -5.75 1.07
CA THR A 105 -5.73 -4.79 0.10
C THR A 105 -6.80 -3.87 -0.50
N LEU A 106 -8.09 -4.08 -0.22
CA LEU A 106 -9.13 -3.16 -0.66
C LEU A 106 -9.00 -1.84 0.09
N GLN A 107 -8.81 -1.90 1.40
CA GLN A 107 -8.56 -0.71 2.23
C GLN A 107 -7.23 -0.06 1.82
N GLU A 108 -6.20 -0.87 1.57
CA GLU A 108 -4.91 -0.35 1.06
C GLU A 108 -5.04 0.34 -0.30
N LEU A 109 -6.05 0.02 -1.12
CA LEU A 109 -6.27 0.62 -2.44
C LEU A 109 -7.09 1.90 -2.40
N ILE A 110 -8.25 1.84 -1.73
CA ILE A 110 -9.25 2.92 -1.78
C ILE A 110 -8.94 4.02 -0.78
N THR A 111 -8.21 3.72 0.29
CA THR A 111 -8.05 4.67 1.38
C THR A 111 -6.88 5.65 1.18
N PRO A 112 -5.67 5.24 0.76
CA PRO A 112 -4.59 6.19 0.52
C PRO A 112 -4.87 7.07 -0.71
N PRO A 113 -4.55 8.38 -0.67
CA PRO A 113 -4.62 9.23 -1.86
C PRO A 113 -3.58 8.84 -2.90
N TRP A 114 -2.36 8.51 -2.46
CA TRP A 114 -1.22 8.20 -3.33
C TRP A 114 -0.69 6.79 -3.08
N ILE A 115 -0.57 5.99 -4.15
CA ILE A 115 0.01 4.64 -4.11
C ILE A 115 1.02 4.48 -5.24
N ILE A 116 2.17 3.90 -4.90
CA ILE A 116 3.19 3.44 -5.85
C ILE A 116 3.19 1.92 -5.84
N PHE A 117 2.95 1.32 -7.02
CA PHE A 117 3.04 -0.13 -7.19
C PHE A 117 4.49 -0.54 -7.46
N LEU A 118 4.96 -1.53 -6.71
CA LEU A 118 6.32 -2.06 -6.79
C LEU A 118 6.28 -3.53 -7.22
N SER A 119 7.18 -3.90 -8.13
CA SER A 119 7.38 -5.28 -8.58
C SER A 119 8.06 -6.15 -7.53
N SER A 120 8.18 -7.44 -7.80
CA SER A 120 8.91 -8.41 -6.96
C SER A 120 10.39 -8.03 -6.77
N GLU A 121 10.98 -7.29 -7.71
CA GLU A 121 12.35 -6.74 -7.65
C GLU A 121 12.39 -5.29 -7.17
N TRP A 122 11.32 -4.80 -6.52
CA TRP A 122 11.22 -3.44 -5.95
C TRP A 122 11.39 -2.31 -6.99
N LYS A 123 10.95 -2.56 -8.24
CA LYS A 123 10.90 -1.55 -9.30
C LYS A 123 9.51 -0.97 -9.42
N VAL A 124 9.42 0.32 -9.75
CA VAL A 124 8.14 1.00 -9.94
C VAL A 124 7.43 0.43 -11.17
N LEU A 125 6.22 -0.07 -10.96
CA LEU A 125 5.31 -0.53 -12.02
C LEU A 125 4.37 0.59 -12.48
N GLY A 126 4.10 1.56 -11.61
CA GLY A 126 3.27 2.73 -11.88
C GLY A 126 2.66 3.31 -10.61
N THR A 127 1.94 4.41 -10.74
CA THR A 127 1.17 5.03 -9.65
C THR A 127 -0.30 4.66 -9.77
N LYS A 128 -1.07 4.74 -8.68
CA LYS A 128 -2.53 4.53 -8.73
C LYS A 128 -3.21 5.45 -9.74
N ASP A 129 -2.87 6.73 -9.76
CA ASP A 129 -3.47 7.67 -10.71
C ASP A 129 -3.07 7.35 -12.16
N GLY A 130 -1.78 7.07 -12.41
CA GLY A 130 -1.29 6.70 -13.74
C GLY A 130 -1.83 5.37 -14.27
N LEU A 131 -2.31 4.49 -13.38
CA LEU A 131 -2.90 3.19 -13.72
C LEU A 131 -4.41 3.15 -13.44
N VAL A 132 -5.08 4.29 -13.24
CA VAL A 132 -6.47 4.31 -12.76
C VAL A 132 -7.44 3.54 -13.67
N ASP A 133 -7.27 3.63 -15.00
CA ASP A 133 -8.10 2.91 -15.96
C ASP A 133 -7.91 1.39 -15.82
N LEU A 134 -6.66 0.95 -15.71
CA LEU A 134 -6.30 -0.44 -15.52
C LEU A 134 -6.85 -0.98 -14.18
N ILE A 135 -6.72 -0.21 -13.11
CA ILE A 135 -7.22 -0.59 -11.78
C ILE A 135 -8.74 -0.65 -11.78
N HIS A 136 -9.42 0.30 -12.43
CA HIS A 136 -10.87 0.27 -12.63
C HIS A 136 -11.30 -1.00 -13.37
N GLU A 137 -10.64 -1.37 -14.45
CA GLU A 137 -10.93 -2.61 -15.18
C GLU A 137 -10.77 -3.87 -14.32
N ILE A 138 -9.75 -3.91 -13.44
CA ILE A 138 -9.48 -5.06 -12.57
C ILE A 138 -10.48 -5.15 -11.42
N THR A 139 -10.82 -4.01 -10.82
CA THR A 139 -11.52 -3.96 -9.51
C THR A 139 -12.98 -3.52 -9.60
N LEU A 140 -13.39 -2.96 -10.73
CA LEU A 140 -14.69 -2.31 -10.97
C LEU A 140 -14.97 -1.10 -10.05
N ILE A 141 -13.96 -0.60 -9.34
CA ILE A 141 -14.06 0.60 -8.51
C ILE A 141 -14.05 1.81 -9.44
N SER A 142 -14.96 2.76 -9.24
CA SER A 142 -15.03 3.99 -10.03
C SER A 142 -13.68 4.73 -10.04
N ARG A 143 -13.29 5.24 -11.21
CA ARG A 143 -12.08 6.06 -11.37
C ARG A 143 -12.09 7.28 -10.44
N ARG A 144 -13.27 7.89 -10.25
CA ARG A 144 -13.46 9.06 -9.40
C ARG A 144 -13.21 8.73 -7.93
N ILE A 145 -13.68 7.56 -7.48
CA ILE A 145 -13.35 7.02 -6.15
C ILE A 145 -11.85 6.73 -6.02
N LEU A 146 -11.23 6.08 -7.01
CA LEU A 146 -9.80 5.76 -6.97
C LEU A 146 -8.91 7.02 -6.89
N ARG A 147 -9.38 8.13 -7.47
CA ARG A 147 -8.74 9.46 -7.42
C ARG A 147 -9.14 10.32 -6.23
N HIS A 148 -10.03 9.85 -5.36
CA HIS A 148 -10.60 10.64 -4.26
C HIS A 148 -11.33 11.91 -4.72
N GLU A 149 -11.89 11.90 -5.93
CA GLU A 149 -12.76 12.97 -6.45
C GLU A 149 -14.18 12.86 -5.90
N ASP A 150 -14.63 11.63 -5.62
CA ASP A 150 -15.92 11.33 -5.00
C ASP A 150 -15.69 10.56 -3.69
N SER A 151 -16.61 10.71 -2.74
CA SER A 151 -16.61 9.94 -1.49
C SER A 151 -17.26 8.56 -1.66
N LEU A 152 -16.84 7.59 -0.84
CA LEU A 152 -17.31 6.19 -0.91
C LEU A 152 -18.82 6.04 -0.67
N ASP A 153 -19.48 6.98 -0.02
CA ASP A 153 -20.93 7.00 0.24
C ASP A 153 -21.75 7.36 -1.00
N THR A 154 -21.12 7.87 -2.07
CA THR A 154 -21.78 8.09 -3.36
C THR A 154 -22.11 6.78 -4.10
N GLU A 155 -21.41 5.70 -3.76
CA GLU A 155 -21.61 4.36 -4.33
C GLU A 155 -22.58 3.55 -3.45
N SER A 156 -23.51 2.84 -4.10
CA SER A 156 -24.45 2.00 -3.38
C SER A 156 -23.76 0.88 -2.60
N ILE A 157 -24.43 0.37 -1.56
CA ILE A 157 -23.94 -0.80 -0.81
C ILE A 157 -23.68 -1.98 -1.76
N ALA A 158 -24.55 -2.22 -2.75
CA ALA A 158 -24.38 -3.30 -3.72
C ALA A 158 -23.09 -3.13 -4.54
N GLN A 159 -22.77 -1.91 -5.01
CA GLN A 159 -21.52 -1.62 -5.71
C GLN A 159 -20.31 -1.84 -4.80
N ARG A 160 -20.34 -1.32 -3.57
CA ARG A 160 -19.26 -1.52 -2.60
C ARG A 160 -19.03 -3.00 -2.28
N MET A 161 -20.11 -3.77 -2.17
CA MET A 161 -20.04 -5.22 -1.97
C MET A 161 -19.48 -5.95 -3.19
N SER A 162 -19.73 -5.46 -4.41
CA SER A 162 -19.16 -6.04 -5.64
C SER A 162 -17.63 -5.98 -5.67
N TRP A 163 -17.02 -4.93 -5.10
CA TRP A 163 -15.56 -4.78 -5.01
C TRP A 163 -14.90 -5.84 -4.11
N VAL A 164 -15.67 -6.35 -3.16
CA VAL A 164 -15.26 -7.40 -2.21
C VAL A 164 -15.54 -8.79 -2.77
N ALA A 165 -16.55 -8.95 -3.62
CA ALA A 165 -17.06 -10.25 -4.07
C ALA A 165 -15.99 -11.13 -4.74
N GLN A 166 -15.04 -10.52 -5.46
CA GLN A 166 -13.96 -11.26 -6.14
C GLN A 166 -12.72 -11.49 -5.25
N ARG A 167 -12.72 -11.00 -4.01
CA ARG A 167 -11.59 -11.08 -3.07
C ARG A 167 -11.77 -12.20 -2.04
N ARG A 168 -10.69 -12.96 -1.81
CA ARG A 168 -10.64 -14.08 -0.86
C ARG A 168 -10.22 -13.60 0.54
N THR A 169 -10.84 -14.18 1.56
CA THR A 169 -10.32 -14.21 2.94
C THR A 169 -9.30 -15.34 3.03
N THR A 170 -8.07 -15.04 3.39
CA THR A 170 -7.10 -16.02 3.90
C THR A 170 -7.03 -15.90 5.41
#